data_AF-A0A7W1H1C5-F1
#
_entry.id   AF-A0A7W1H1C5-F1
#
_cell.length_a   1.000
_cell.length_b   1.000
_cell.length_c   1.000
_cell.angle_alpha   90.00
_cell.angle_beta   90.00
_cell.angle_gamma   90.00
#
_symmetry.space_group_name_H-M   'P 1'
#
loop_
_entity.id
_entity.type
_entity.pdbx_description
1 polymer ?
#
loop_
_entity_poly.entity_id
_entity_poly.type
_entity_poly.pdbx_seq_one_letter_code
_entity_poly.pdbx_strand_id
1 'polypeptide(L)'
;MQRTRAAWLLIVLAVTACTSVDSTQHCVLTRYGKVIDSKMGTGLNWSPLADATCFTMTEKNYPATAEVSGRSGKEVISAQTRDPITVEGDVAITYRYDPSTIVKV
;
A
#
# COMPACT_ATOMS: atom_id res chain seq x y z
N MET A 1 41.13 13.22 -8.47
CA MET A 1 39.73 13.60 -8.13
C MET A 1 38.65 12.71 -8.76
N GLN A 2 38.96 11.72 -9.62
CA GLN A 2 37.95 10.92 -10.33
C GLN A 2 37.44 9.69 -9.53
N ARG A 3 38.28 9.12 -8.64
CA ARG A 3 37.94 7.94 -7.83
C ARG A 3 36.87 8.20 -6.76
N THR A 4 36.84 9.40 -6.19
CA THR A 4 35.85 9.76 -5.16
C THR A 4 34.45 9.86 -5.75
N ARG A 5 34.30 10.37 -6.98
CA ARG A 5 32.99 10.50 -7.65
C ARG A 5 32.35 9.14 -7.98
N ALA A 6 33.15 8.15 -8.38
CA ALA A 6 32.67 6.80 -8.64
C ALA A 6 32.20 6.09 -7.35
N ALA A 7 32.89 6.32 -6.23
CA ALA A 7 32.51 5.75 -4.94
C ALA A 7 31.15 6.29 -4.44
N TRP A 8 30.91 7.60 -4.59
CA TRP A 8 29.62 8.20 -4.23
C TRP A 8 28.47 7.68 -5.10
N LEU A 9 28.69 7.49 -6.40
CA LEU A 9 27.70 6.91 -7.30
C LEU A 9 27.30 5.48 -6.89
N LEU A 10 28.27 4.64 -6.52
CA LEU A 10 27.99 3.27 -6.05
C LEU A 10 27.22 3.24 -4.73
N ILE A 11 27.52 4.15 -3.81
CA ILE A 11 26.79 4.26 -2.53
C ILE A 11 25.35 4.69 -2.77
N VAL A 12 25.11 5.70 -3.61
CA VAL A 12 23.74 6.15 -3.93
C VAL A 12 22.92 5.03 -4.58
N LEU A 13 23.53 4.28 -5.52
CA LEU A 13 22.86 3.15 -6.17
C LEU A 13 22.48 2.03 -5.18
N ALA A 14 23.34 1.78 -4.18
CA ALA A 14 23.08 0.75 -3.17
C ALA A 14 21.93 1.14 -2.23
N VAL A 15 21.77 2.43 -1.92
CA VAL A 15 20.70 2.92 -1.03
C VAL A 15 19.34 2.90 -1.74
N THR A 16 19.29 3.22 -3.03
CA THR A 16 18.04 3.18 -3.81
C THR A 16 17.48 1.76 -4.02
N ALA A 17 18.31 0.73 -3.82
CA ALA A 17 17.93 -0.68 -3.97
C ALA A 17 17.33 -1.32 -2.70
N CYS A 18 17.26 -0.55 -1.61
CA CYS A 18 16.75 -1.03 -0.33
C CYS A 18 15.30 -0.59 -0.13
N THR A 19 14.42 -1.53 0.20
CA THR A 19 13.05 -1.27 0.62
C THR A 19 12.90 -1.62 2.10
N SER A 20 12.44 -0.68 2.92
CA SER A 20 12.12 -0.94 4.33
C SER A 20 10.67 -1.41 4.46
N VAL A 21 10.47 -2.62 5.00
CA VAL A 21 9.15 -3.21 5.23
C VAL A 21 8.84 -3.20 6.73
N ASP A 22 7.73 -2.57 7.10
CA ASP A 22 7.23 -2.57 8.47
C ASP A 22 6.36 -3.81 8.77
N SER A 23 6.32 -4.22 10.03
CA SER A 23 5.52 -5.34 10.56
C SER A 23 4.01 -5.18 10.35
N THR A 24 3.53 -3.95 10.18
CA THR A 24 2.12 -3.63 9.91
C THR A 24 1.74 -3.70 8.42
N GLN A 25 2.71 -4.04 7.56
CA GLN A 25 2.55 -4.05 6.12
C GLN A 25 2.85 -5.45 5.55
N HIS A 26 2.10 -5.79 4.52
CA HIS A 26 2.33 -6.96 3.70
C HIS A 26 2.87 -6.52 2.35
N CYS A 27 4.16 -6.74 2.12
CA CYS A 27 4.80 -6.37 0.85
C CYS A 27 5.01 -7.60 -0.04
N VAL A 28 4.62 -7.45 -1.30
CA VAL A 28 4.79 -8.46 -2.36
C VAL A 28 5.88 -7.98 -3.30
N LEU A 29 6.86 -8.85 -3.57
CA LEU A 29 7.97 -8.57 -4.46
C LEU A 29 7.62 -9.02 -5.88
N THR A 30 7.69 -8.10 -6.82
CA THR A 30 7.44 -8.35 -8.24
C THR A 30 8.66 -8.03 -9.09
N ARG A 31 8.90 -8.80 -10.14
CA ARG A 31 9.94 -8.52 -11.13
C ARG A 31 9.40 -8.85 -12.51
N TYR A 32 9.51 -7.90 -13.44
CA TYR A 32 9.01 -8.05 -14.81
C TYR A 32 7.54 -8.53 -14.86
N GLY A 33 6.70 -8.01 -13.97
CA GLY A 33 5.27 -8.36 -13.89
C GLY A 33 4.95 -9.73 -13.29
N LYS A 34 5.95 -10.47 -12.77
CA LYS A 34 5.74 -11.73 -12.04
C LYS A 34 6.01 -11.57 -10.55
N VAL A 35 5.20 -12.23 -9.72
CA VAL A 35 5.43 -12.33 -8.28
C VAL A 35 6.60 -13.28 -8.04
N ILE A 36 7.69 -12.76 -7.48
CA ILE A 36 8.85 -13.57 -7.06
C ILE A 36 8.69 -14.00 -5.61
N ASP A 37 8.24 -13.07 -4.77
CA ASP A 37 8.02 -13.34 -3.35
C ASP A 37 6.67 -12.78 -2.93
N SER A 38 5.79 -13.66 -2.47
CA SER A 38 4.48 -13.29 -1.97
C SER A 38 4.53 -12.63 -0.60
N LYS A 39 5.63 -12.76 0.16
CA LYS A 39 5.76 -12.16 1.49
C LYS A 39 7.20 -11.78 1.78
N MET A 40 7.51 -10.50 1.59
CA MET A 40 8.81 -9.96 2.00
C MET A 40 8.98 -10.04 3.52
N GLY A 41 10.21 -10.30 3.98
CA GLY A 41 10.56 -10.24 5.39
C GLY A 41 10.41 -8.82 5.95
N THR A 42 10.09 -8.69 7.23
CA THR A 42 10.11 -7.39 7.92
C THR A 42 11.54 -6.88 8.05
N GLY A 43 11.77 -5.59 7.86
CA GLY A 43 13.08 -4.96 7.92
C GLY A 43 13.59 -4.47 6.57
N LEU A 44 14.92 -4.33 6.46
CA LEU A 44 15.57 -3.82 5.25
C LEU A 44 15.76 -4.96 4.25
N ASN A 45 15.04 -4.92 3.13
CA ASN A 45 15.18 -5.88 2.05
C ASN A 45 15.99 -5.28 0.90
N TRP A 46 17.03 -5.97 0.48
CA TRP A 46 17.84 -5.56 -0.67
C TRP A 46 17.30 -6.23 -1.93
N SER A 47 16.70 -5.44 -2.82
CA SER A 47 16.06 -5.94 -4.04
C SER A 47 16.28 -4.99 -5.23
N PRO A 48 17.53 -4.89 -5.75
CA PRO A 48 17.95 -3.86 -6.71
C PRO A 48 17.26 -3.89 -8.08
N LEU A 49 16.46 -4.92 -8.36
CA LEU A 49 15.83 -5.19 -9.66
C LEU A 49 14.40 -5.73 -9.50
N ALA A 50 13.76 -5.47 -8.36
CA ALA A 50 12.41 -5.93 -8.11
C ALA A 50 11.63 -4.83 -7.40
N ASP A 51 10.38 -4.65 -7.80
CA ASP A 51 9.49 -3.67 -7.22
C ASP A 51 8.70 -4.31 -6.07
N ALA A 52 8.68 -3.61 -4.93
CA ALA A 52 7.88 -3.98 -3.77
C ALA A 52 6.54 -3.23 -3.79
N THR A 53 5.44 -3.96 -3.82
CA THR A 53 4.10 -3.38 -3.61
C THR A 53 3.65 -3.70 -2.19
N CYS A 54 3.44 -2.67 -1.37
CA CYS A 54 3.11 -2.81 0.04
C CYS A 54 1.63 -2.51 0.33
N PHE A 55 0.97 -3.46 0.98
CA PHE A 55 -0.41 -3.36 1.43
C PHE A 55 -0.43 -3.20 2.94
N THR A 56 -1.15 -2.19 3.44
CA THR A 56 -1.32 -1.98 4.88
C THR A 56 -2.29 -3.02 5.44
N MET A 57 -1.88 -3.77 6.46
CA MET A 57 -2.75 -4.70 7.17
C MET A 57 -3.62 -4.00 8.24
N THR A 58 -3.38 -2.72 8.48
CA THR A 58 -4.18 -1.88 9.37
C THR A 58 -5.56 -1.61 8.77
N GLU A 59 -6.54 -1.46 9.64
CA GLU A 59 -7.89 -1.03 9.24
C GLU A 59 -7.82 0.36 8.62
N LYS A 60 -8.51 0.52 7.50
CA LYS A 60 -8.72 1.79 6.82
C LYS A 60 -10.20 2.09 6.78
N ASN A 61 -10.53 3.37 6.99
CA ASN A 61 -11.90 3.84 6.89
C ASN A 61 -12.12 4.59 5.58
N TYR A 62 -13.27 4.33 4.95
CA TYR A 62 -13.78 5.12 3.85
C TYR A 62 -14.88 6.08 4.34
N PRO A 63 -14.89 7.34 3.89
CA PRO A 63 -13.90 8.00 3.04
C PRO A 63 -12.56 8.29 3.76
N ALA A 64 -11.46 8.24 3.00
CA ALA A 64 -10.08 8.38 3.50
C ALA A 64 -9.77 9.74 4.14
N THR A 65 -10.65 10.74 4.01
CA THR A 65 -10.52 12.08 4.61
C THR A 65 -10.85 12.11 6.11
N ALA A 66 -11.49 11.07 6.65
CA ALA A 66 -11.81 11.00 8.07
C ALA A 66 -10.57 10.87 8.97
N GLU A 67 -9.50 10.24 8.49
CA GLU A 67 -8.27 10.00 9.28
C GLU A 67 -7.32 11.22 9.31
N VAL A 68 -7.39 12.13 8.34
CA VAL A 68 -6.47 13.29 8.23
C VAL A 68 -7.05 14.57 8.85
N SER A 69 -8.37 14.68 8.98
CA SER A 69 -9.01 15.98 9.29
C SER A 69 -9.74 16.08 10.63
N GLY A 70 -9.78 15.00 11.45
CA GLY A 70 -10.47 15.02 12.75
C GLY A 70 -11.98 15.31 12.66
N ARG A 71 -12.52 15.39 11.43
CA ARG A 71 -13.94 15.51 11.12
C ARG A 71 -14.35 14.18 10.54
N SER A 72 -15.38 13.59 11.14
CA SER A 72 -16.03 12.36 10.70
C SER A 72 -16.51 12.53 9.26
N GLY A 73 -15.62 12.23 8.32
CA GLY A 73 -15.92 12.23 6.90
C GLY A 73 -16.72 10.98 6.64
N LYS A 74 -18.03 11.12 6.48
CA LYS A 74 -18.89 10.08 5.94
C LYS A 74 -19.21 10.48 4.51
N GLU A 75 -19.26 9.51 3.61
CA GLU A 75 -19.67 9.78 2.24
C GLU A 75 -21.20 9.72 2.19
N VAL A 76 -21.81 10.81 1.72
CA VAL A 76 -23.26 10.87 1.54
C VAL A 76 -23.58 10.34 0.16
N ILE A 77 -24.25 9.19 0.10
CA ILE A 77 -24.72 8.59 -1.14
C ILE A 77 -26.22 8.85 -1.25
N SER A 78 -26.65 9.44 -2.37
CA SER A 78 -28.06 9.57 -2.71
C SER A 78 -28.52 8.37 -3.56
N ALA A 79 -29.61 7.74 -3.15
CA ALA A 79 -30.22 6.62 -3.85
C ALA A 79 -31.73 6.79 -3.94
N GLN A 80 -32.32 6.34 -5.05
CA GLN A 80 -33.77 6.31 -5.21
C GLN A 80 -34.28 4.92 -4.80
N THR A 81 -35.27 4.89 -3.92
CA THR A 81 -35.90 3.63 -3.49
C THR A 81 -36.82 3.07 -4.58
N ARG A 82 -37.36 1.86 -4.37
CA ARG A 82 -38.34 1.26 -5.28
C ARG A 82 -39.61 2.11 -5.40
N ASP A 83 -40.00 2.76 -4.32
CA ASP A 83 -40.94 3.87 -4.32
C ASP A 83 -40.16 5.14 -4.68
N PRO A 84 -40.69 6.09 -5.46
CA PRO A 84 -39.95 7.23 -6.04
C PRO A 84 -39.56 8.30 -5.00
N ILE A 85 -38.93 7.86 -3.91
CA ILE A 85 -38.42 8.62 -2.79
C ILE A 85 -36.90 8.59 -2.90
N THR A 86 -36.28 9.77 -2.87
CA THR A 86 -34.84 9.91 -2.80
C THR A 86 -34.41 9.88 -1.33
N VAL A 87 -33.47 9.02 -1.00
CA VAL A 87 -32.89 8.88 0.34
C VAL A 87 -31.42 9.21 0.26
N GLU A 88 -30.94 10.00 1.23
CA GLU A 88 -29.53 10.29 1.43
C GLU A 88 -29.04 9.51 2.64
N GLY A 89 -27.98 8.73 2.45
CA GLY A 89 -27.42 7.87 3.48
C GLY A 89 -25.94 8.14 3.69
N ASP A 90 -25.55 8.26 4.96
CA ASP A 90 -24.16 8.24 5.39
C ASP A 90 -23.59 6.83 5.26
N VAL A 91 -22.56 6.63 4.44
CA VAL A 91 -21.88 5.35 4.31
C VAL A 91 -20.46 5.45 4.86
N ALA A 92 -20.13 4.53 5.76
CA ALA A 92 -18.78 4.32 6.27
C ALA A 92 -18.41 2.85 6.06
N ILE A 93 -17.24 2.60 5.47
CA ILE A 93 -16.73 1.26 5.22
C ILE A 93 -15.39 1.12 5.91
N THR A 94 -15.31 0.20 6.87
CA THR A 94 -14.04 -0.21 7.47
C THR A 94 -13.55 -1.45 6.73
N TYR A 95 -12.35 -1.39 6.18
CA TYR A 95 -11.75 -2.50 5.44
C TYR A 95 -10.31 -2.75 5.89
N ARG A 96 -9.87 -4.01 5.77
CA ARG A 96 -8.50 -4.44 6.04
C ARG A 96 -8.03 -5.40 4.96
N TYR A 97 -6.74 -5.36 4.63
CA TYR A 97 -6.14 -6.31 3.69
C TYR A 97 -5.93 -7.68 4.37
N ASP A 98 -6.44 -8.75 3.76
CA ASP A 98 -6.22 -10.13 4.23
C ASP A 98 -5.19 -10.84 3.33
N PRO A 99 -3.97 -11.14 3.84
CA PRO A 99 -2.90 -11.76 3.06
C PRO A 99 -3.20 -13.22 2.67
N SER A 100 -4.22 -13.87 3.23
CA SER A 100 -4.60 -15.24 2.85
C SER A 100 -5.27 -15.33 1.48
N THR A 101 -5.70 -14.20 0.91
CA THR A 101 -6.38 -14.11 -0.40
C THR A 101 -5.43 -14.11 -1.59
N ILE A 102 -4.11 -14.11 -1.36
CA ILE A 102 -3.11 -14.14 -2.43
C ILE A 102 -3.10 -15.52 -3.08
N VAL A 103 -3.82 -15.66 -4.19
CA VAL A 103 -3.80 -16.88 -5.02
C VAL A 103 -2.43 -16.98 -5.67
N LYS A 104 -1.66 -18.01 -5.29
CA LYS A 104 -0.43 -18.39 -6.01
C LYS A 104 -0.85 -18.98 -7.36
N VAL A 105 -0.58 -18.26 -8.45
CA VAL A 105 -0.73 -18.73 -9.83
C VAL A 105 0.60 -19.29 -10.32
#